data_AF-U4KM31-F1
#
_entry.id   AF-U4KM31-F1
#
_cell.length_a   1.000
_cell.length_b   1.000
_cell.length_c   1.000
_cell.angle_alpha   90.00
_cell.angle_beta   90.00
_cell.angle_gamma   90.00
#
_symmetry.space_group_name_H-M   'P 1'
#
loop_
_entity.id
_entity.type
_entity.pdbx_description
1 polymer ?
#
loop_
_entity_poly.entity_id
_entity_poly.type
_entity_poly.pdbx_seq_one_letter_code
_entity_poly.pdbx_strand_id
1 'polypeptide(L)'
;MKLKWAYGLLVSYSLMHLIFFFSTSSVLVDILKMEADPLVFTVFNLMGLFPLSFLLYALFYETIEKKEYPYFILSFMLGAFALTPYFIKRKEVPSVTKNRPTVFLLVIGVMSLLLIIYGVILGRVSEYSRAFMSDSFVHIMTFDFLFMICLSVYLMYPIKKHWYLAFIPVVGFYYLLSTKD
;
A
#
# COMPACT_ATOMS: atom_id res chain seq x y z
N MET A 1 -15.67 -10.81 8.41
CA MET A 1 -16.87 -10.12 7.87
C MET A 1 -16.60 -8.65 7.51
N LYS A 2 -15.81 -7.90 8.30
CA LYS A 2 -15.59 -6.45 8.08
C LYS A 2 -14.75 -6.08 6.83
N LEU A 3 -13.70 -6.85 6.49
CA LEU A 3 -12.81 -6.53 5.35
C LEU A 3 -13.52 -6.60 3.98
N LYS A 4 -14.45 -7.55 3.79
CA LYS A 4 -15.22 -7.69 2.54
C LYS A 4 -16.06 -6.45 2.23
N TRP A 5 -16.68 -5.86 3.26
CA TRP A 5 -17.49 -4.65 3.12
C TRP A 5 -16.62 -3.43 2.83
N ALA A 6 -15.51 -3.27 3.53
CA ALA A 6 -14.56 -2.18 3.26
C ALA A 6 -14.01 -2.25 1.82
N TYR A 7 -13.69 -3.46 1.35
CA TYR A 7 -13.28 -3.68 -0.03
C TYR A 7 -14.39 -3.34 -1.04
N GLY A 8 -15.61 -3.81 -0.79
CA GLY A 8 -16.77 -3.50 -1.63
C GLY A 8 -17.00 -1.99 -1.75
N LEU A 9 -16.89 -1.26 -0.63
CA LEU A 9 -16.98 0.20 -0.60
C LEU A 9 -15.87 0.86 -1.42
N LEU A 10 -14.61 0.45 -1.26
CA LEU A 10 -13.48 0.99 -2.01
C LEU A 10 -13.68 0.81 -3.53
N VAL A 11 -14.07 -0.41 -3.96
CA VAL A 11 -14.33 -0.72 -5.37
C VAL A 11 -15.51 0.08 -5.89
N SER A 12 -16.63 0.10 -5.17
CA SER A 12 -17.83 0.84 -5.59
C SER A 12 -17.56 2.34 -5.69
N TYR A 13 -16.82 2.90 -4.72
CA TYR A 13 -16.47 4.31 -4.71
C TYR A 13 -15.57 4.66 -5.89
N SER A 14 -14.54 3.85 -6.14
CA SER A 14 -13.59 4.11 -7.22
C SER A 14 -14.24 3.98 -8.60
N LEU A 15 -15.11 2.99 -8.79
CA LEU A 15 -15.90 2.85 -10.02
C LEU A 15 -16.86 4.02 -10.19
N MET A 16 -17.58 4.42 -9.14
CA MET A 16 -18.47 5.58 -9.20
C MET A 16 -17.69 6.85 -9.55
N HIS A 17 -16.55 7.08 -8.90
CA HIS A 17 -15.70 8.24 -9.20
C HIS A 17 -15.21 8.22 -10.65
N LEU A 18 -14.75 7.06 -11.15
CA LEU A 18 -14.34 6.90 -12.54
C LEU A 18 -15.48 7.08 -13.55
N ILE A 19 -16.72 6.77 -13.20
CA ILE A 19 -17.85 6.91 -14.12
C ILE A 19 -18.33 8.37 -14.16
N PHE A 20 -18.38 9.06 -13.02
CA PHE A 20 -19.01 10.37 -12.90
C PHE A 20 -18.02 11.55 -12.93
N PHE A 21 -16.77 11.33 -12.55
CA PHE A 21 -15.76 12.38 -12.33
C PHE A 21 -14.44 12.08 -13.06
N PHE A 22 -14.49 11.29 -14.14
CA PHE A 22 -13.31 10.97 -14.93
C PHE A 22 -12.63 12.25 -15.44
N SER A 23 -11.43 12.50 -14.94
CA SER A 23 -10.56 13.59 -15.35
C SER A 23 -9.13 13.09 -15.34
N THR A 24 -8.48 13.13 -16.50
CA THR A 24 -7.08 12.74 -16.64
C THR A 24 -6.25 13.96 -16.95
N SER A 25 -5.35 14.31 -16.03
CA SER A 25 -4.26 15.25 -16.25
C SER A 25 -2.99 14.50 -16.73
N SER A 26 -1.93 15.23 -17.01
CA SER A 26 -0.62 14.65 -17.33
C SER A 26 0.12 14.07 -16.12
N VAL A 27 -0.45 14.10 -14.91
CA VAL A 27 0.28 13.79 -13.66
C VAL A 27 0.97 12.42 -13.70
N LEU A 28 0.32 11.38 -14.23
CA LEU A 28 0.98 10.06 -14.36
C LEU A 28 2.22 10.12 -15.26
N VAL A 29 2.13 10.85 -16.38
CA VAL A 29 3.27 11.05 -17.29
C VAL A 29 4.36 11.87 -16.61
N ASP A 30 3.98 12.90 -15.85
CA ASP A 30 4.92 13.77 -15.13
C ASP A 30 5.66 12.98 -14.04
N ILE A 31 4.98 12.02 -13.37
CA ILE A 31 5.63 11.08 -12.44
C ILE A 31 6.68 10.24 -13.17
N LEU A 32 6.33 9.68 -14.33
CA LEU A 32 7.25 8.83 -15.12
C LEU A 32 8.45 9.62 -15.66
N LYS A 33 8.29 10.92 -15.90
CA LYS A 33 9.36 11.83 -16.30
C LYS A 33 10.15 12.41 -15.12
N MET A 34 9.78 12.09 -13.88
CA MET A 34 10.33 12.70 -12.67
C MET A 34 10.12 14.23 -12.57
N GLU A 35 9.05 14.72 -13.18
CA GLU A 35 8.64 16.14 -13.20
C GLU A 35 7.48 16.43 -12.22
N ALA A 36 6.83 15.39 -11.69
CA ALA A 36 5.75 15.55 -10.71
C ALA A 36 6.23 16.13 -9.38
N ASP A 37 5.30 16.77 -8.65
CA ASP A 37 5.59 17.26 -7.29
C ASP A 37 6.11 16.12 -6.39
N PRO A 38 7.17 16.36 -5.59
CA PRO A 38 7.78 15.32 -4.75
C PRO A 38 6.81 14.58 -3.82
N LEU A 39 5.73 15.24 -3.36
CA LEU A 39 4.74 14.59 -2.51
C LEU A 39 3.89 13.58 -3.29
N VAL A 40 3.46 13.95 -4.49
CA VAL A 40 2.72 13.05 -5.40
C VAL A 40 3.61 11.87 -5.78
N PHE A 41 4.86 12.14 -6.16
CA PHE A 41 5.84 11.12 -6.48
C PHE A 41 6.08 10.15 -5.30
N THR A 42 6.15 10.68 -4.08
CA THR A 42 6.33 9.89 -2.86
C THR A 42 5.18 8.93 -2.61
N VAL A 43 3.93 9.42 -2.65
CA VAL A 43 2.74 8.57 -2.47
C VAL A 43 2.68 7.48 -3.55
N PHE A 44 2.95 7.83 -4.81
CA PHE A 44 2.99 6.87 -5.90
C PHE A 44 4.04 5.77 -5.68
N ASN A 45 5.25 6.11 -5.25
CA ASN A 45 6.29 5.10 -4.99
C ASN A 45 6.00 4.25 -3.76
N LEU A 46 5.39 4.82 -2.71
CA LEU A 46 4.94 4.05 -1.55
C LEU A 46 3.86 3.02 -1.92
N MET A 47 3.01 3.33 -2.90
CA MET A 47 2.03 2.39 -3.44
C MET A 47 2.68 1.18 -4.10
N GLY A 48 3.91 1.27 -4.62
CA GLY A 48 4.66 0.10 -5.09
C GLY A 48 5.32 -0.69 -3.94
N LEU A 49 5.70 -0.01 -2.86
CA LEU A 49 6.33 -0.64 -1.69
C LEU A 49 5.34 -1.40 -0.80
N PHE A 50 4.06 -1.00 -0.79
CA PHE A 50 3.00 -1.72 -0.07
C PHE A 50 2.78 -3.15 -0.60
N PRO A 51 2.49 -3.40 -1.89
CA PRO A 51 2.41 -4.73 -2.50
C PRO A 51 3.57 -5.63 -2.13
N LEU A 52 4.80 -5.11 -2.19
CA LEU A 52 6.00 -5.84 -1.80
C LEU A 52 5.95 -6.24 -0.32
N SER A 53 5.56 -5.31 0.56
CA SER A 53 5.43 -5.57 1.99
C SER A 53 4.41 -6.67 2.29
N PHE A 54 3.27 -6.67 1.58
CA PHE A 54 2.21 -7.66 1.75
C PHE A 54 2.59 -9.02 1.15
N LEU A 55 3.34 -9.04 0.06
CA LEU A 55 3.92 -10.27 -0.47
C LEU A 55 4.90 -10.89 0.54
N LEU A 56 5.78 -10.08 1.13
CA LEU A 56 6.73 -10.55 2.14
C LEU A 56 6.02 -11.04 3.40
N TYR A 57 4.98 -10.34 3.84
CA TYR A 57 4.09 -10.83 4.89
C TYR A 57 3.55 -12.22 4.56
N ALA A 58 2.93 -12.40 3.39
CA ALA A 58 2.37 -13.69 2.99
C ALA A 58 3.45 -14.77 2.85
N LEU A 59 4.66 -14.44 2.42
CA LEU A 59 5.77 -15.39 2.31
C LEU A 59 6.27 -15.86 3.70
N PHE A 60 6.33 -14.96 4.68
CA PHE A 60 6.88 -15.27 6.01
C PHE A 60 5.86 -15.88 6.96
N TYR A 61 4.60 -15.49 6.82
CA TYR A 61 3.53 -15.84 7.74
C TYR A 61 2.57 -16.89 7.18
N GLU A 62 2.45 -16.99 5.86
CA GLU A 62 1.50 -17.88 5.19
C GLU A 62 2.17 -18.87 4.23
N THR A 63 1.35 -19.76 3.68
CA THR A 63 1.72 -20.70 2.61
C THR A 63 1.04 -20.24 1.33
N ILE A 64 1.80 -19.68 0.40
CA ILE A 64 1.28 -19.16 -0.87
C ILE A 64 1.34 -20.25 -1.94
N GLU A 65 0.22 -20.51 -2.62
CA GLU A 65 0.18 -21.38 -3.79
C GLU A 65 0.57 -20.61 -5.07
N LYS A 66 1.10 -21.31 -6.09
CA LYS A 66 1.49 -20.69 -7.38
C LYS A 66 0.38 -19.85 -8.03
N LYS A 67 -0.88 -20.29 -7.90
CA LYS A 67 -2.07 -19.60 -8.43
C LYS A 67 -2.39 -18.28 -7.74
N GLU A 68 -1.75 -17.98 -6.60
CA GLU A 68 -2.04 -16.80 -5.79
C GLU A 68 -1.04 -15.65 -6.01
N TYR A 69 0.15 -15.94 -6.58
CA TYR A 69 1.13 -14.91 -6.95
C TYR A 69 0.58 -13.81 -7.87
N PRO A 70 -0.33 -14.07 -8.83
CA PRO A 70 -0.92 -13.03 -9.65
C PRO A 70 -1.58 -11.90 -8.84
N TYR A 71 -2.17 -12.17 -7.67
CA TYR A 71 -2.77 -11.12 -6.83
C TYR A 71 -1.73 -10.11 -6.34
N PHE A 72 -0.52 -10.58 -6.03
CA PHE A 72 0.59 -9.74 -5.58
C PHE A 72 1.33 -9.05 -6.72
N ILE A 73 1.40 -9.66 -7.90
CA ILE A 73 2.02 -9.04 -9.07
C ILE A 73 1.13 -7.92 -9.61
N LEU A 74 -0.18 -8.19 -9.75
CA LEU A 74 -1.14 -7.22 -10.25
C LEU A 74 -1.32 -6.04 -9.29
N SER A 75 -1.07 -6.21 -7.99
CA SER A 75 -1.18 -5.12 -7.02
C SER A 75 -0.09 -4.05 -7.15
N PHE A 76 1.01 -4.29 -7.89
CA PHE A 76 1.94 -3.20 -8.23
C PHE A 76 1.32 -2.17 -9.19
N MET A 77 0.31 -2.58 -9.98
CA MET A 77 -0.41 -1.67 -10.88
C MET A 77 -1.76 -1.23 -10.30
N LEU A 78 -2.46 -2.16 -9.65
CA LEU A 78 -3.83 -1.98 -9.16
C LEU A 78 -3.91 -1.76 -7.64
N GLY A 79 -2.79 -1.71 -6.92
CA GLY A 79 -2.78 -1.45 -5.49
C GLY A 79 -3.61 -2.46 -4.68
N ALA A 80 -4.39 -1.96 -3.71
CA ALA A 80 -5.19 -2.81 -2.85
C ALA A 80 -6.33 -3.53 -3.59
N PHE A 81 -6.74 -3.04 -4.76
CA PHE A 81 -7.80 -3.68 -5.55
C PHE A 81 -7.46 -5.12 -5.93
N ALA A 82 -6.24 -5.38 -6.40
CA ALA A 82 -5.80 -6.73 -6.74
C ALA A 82 -5.46 -7.56 -5.51
N LEU A 83 -4.96 -6.93 -4.45
CA LEU A 83 -4.42 -7.62 -3.29
C LEU A 83 -5.49 -8.09 -2.30
N THR A 84 -6.50 -7.26 -2.05
CA THR A 84 -7.51 -7.52 -1.00
C THR A 84 -8.32 -8.81 -1.21
N PRO A 85 -8.66 -9.23 -2.45
CA PRO A 85 -9.28 -10.53 -2.70
C PRO A 85 -8.49 -11.73 -2.16
N TYR A 86 -7.15 -11.66 -2.14
CA TYR A 86 -6.30 -12.68 -1.53
C TYR A 86 -6.56 -12.77 -0.02
N PHE A 87 -6.43 -11.65 0.70
CA PHE A 87 -6.60 -11.61 2.15
C PHE A 87 -8.03 -11.88 2.62
N ILE A 88 -9.03 -11.57 1.80
CA ILE A 88 -10.43 -11.91 2.07
C ILE A 88 -10.66 -13.43 2.12
N LYS A 89 -9.93 -14.20 1.29
CA LYS A 89 -10.07 -15.67 1.22
C LYS A 89 -9.41 -16.37 2.41
N ARG A 90 -8.39 -15.75 3.01
CA ARG A 90 -7.75 -16.25 4.23
C ARG A 90 -8.66 -16.01 5.43
N LYS A 91 -9.03 -17.10 6.11
CA LYS A 91 -9.88 -17.05 7.32
C LYS A 91 -9.09 -17.16 8.62
N GLU A 92 -7.85 -17.65 8.55
CA GLU A 92 -7.06 -18.01 9.72
C GLU A 92 -5.97 -16.96 9.97
N VAL A 93 -5.70 -16.72 11.26
CA VAL A 93 -4.51 -15.97 11.66
C VAL A 93 -3.30 -16.80 11.24
N PRO A 94 -2.29 -16.20 10.59
CA PRO A 94 -1.15 -16.95 10.13
C PRO A 94 -0.44 -17.66 11.28
N SER A 95 -0.20 -18.97 11.12
CA SER A 95 0.41 -19.84 12.14
C SER A 95 1.83 -20.27 11.79
N VAL A 96 2.25 -20.07 10.53
CA VAL A 96 3.58 -20.46 10.04
C VAL A 96 4.50 -19.27 10.20
N THR A 97 5.67 -19.44 10.80
CA THR A 97 6.73 -18.42 10.80
C THR A 97 7.96 -18.98 10.12
N LYS A 98 8.30 -18.44 8.94
CA LYS A 98 9.53 -18.79 8.21
C LYS A 98 10.67 -17.84 8.57
N ASN A 99 11.89 -18.24 8.20
CA ASN A 99 13.07 -17.38 8.38
C ASN A 99 12.89 -16.06 7.60
N ARG A 100 13.16 -14.93 8.25
CA ARG A 100 12.93 -13.59 7.70
C ARG A 100 14.28 -12.89 7.53
N PRO A 101 14.61 -12.38 6.35
CA PRO A 101 15.86 -11.65 6.13
C PRO A 101 15.75 -10.25 6.77
N THR A 102 16.01 -10.16 8.09
CA THR A 102 15.85 -8.93 8.88
C THR A 102 16.59 -7.74 8.27
N VAL A 103 17.83 -7.94 7.79
CA VAL A 103 18.63 -6.88 7.15
C VAL A 103 17.94 -6.34 5.89
N PHE A 104 17.44 -7.22 5.03
CA PHE A 104 16.72 -6.83 3.81
C PHE A 104 15.47 -6.02 4.12
N LEU A 105 14.69 -6.43 5.12
CA LEU A 105 13.49 -5.72 5.55
C LEU A 105 13.81 -4.33 6.12
N LEU A 106 14.88 -4.21 6.91
CA LEU A 106 15.33 -2.93 7.45
C LEU A 106 15.82 -1.99 6.35
N VAL A 107 16.56 -2.50 5.35
CA VAL A 107 17.01 -1.69 4.20
C VAL A 107 15.81 -1.09 3.46
N ILE A 108 14.80 -1.91 3.13
CA ILE A 108 13.59 -1.40 2.47
C ILE A 108 12.82 -0.42 3.36
N GLY A 109 12.74 -0.71 4.66
CA GLY A 109 12.13 0.20 5.64
C GLY A 109 12.82 1.56 5.69
N VAL A 110 14.15 1.60 5.67
CA VAL A 110 14.96 2.83 5.62
C VAL A 110 14.76 3.55 4.30
N MET A 111 14.76 2.85 3.16
CA MET A 111 14.48 3.47 1.85
C MET A 111 13.08 4.11 1.81
N SER A 112 12.09 3.44 2.38
CA SER A 112 10.73 3.96 2.50
C SER A 112 10.68 5.21 3.39
N LEU A 113 11.45 5.22 4.48
CA LEU A 113 11.57 6.38 5.37
C LEU A 113 12.22 7.58 4.67
N LEU A 114 13.32 7.35 3.94
CA LEU A 114 13.99 8.39 3.15
C LEU A 114 13.06 8.98 2.09
N LEU A 115 12.24 8.14 1.45
CA LEU A 115 11.25 8.59 0.48
C LEU A 115 10.15 9.46 1.12
N ILE A 116 9.66 9.08 2.30
CA ILE A 116 8.70 9.91 3.07
C ILE A 116 9.34 11.25 3.43
N ILE A 117 10.58 11.24 3.93
CA ILE A 117 11.32 12.47 4.28
C ILE A 117 11.47 13.36 3.04
N TYR A 118 11.84 12.79 1.89
CA TYR A 118 11.93 13.49 0.61
C TYR A 118 10.61 14.18 0.23
N GLY A 119 9.50 13.44 0.25
CA GLY A 119 8.18 13.98 -0.10
C GLY A 119 7.68 15.06 0.85
N VAL A 120 7.97 14.92 2.14
CA VAL A 120 7.55 15.90 3.17
C VAL A 120 8.38 17.18 3.13
N ILE A 121 9.69 17.07 2.88
CA ILE A 121 10.59 18.24 2.86
C ILE A 121 10.47 19.03 1.56
N LEU A 122 10.42 18.33 0.42
CA LEU A 122 10.48 18.98 -0.91
C LEU A 122 9.12 19.12 -1.59
N GLY A 123 8.12 18.35 -1.14
CA GLY A 123 6.80 18.35 -1.73
C GLY A 123 5.91 19.47 -1.22
N ARG A 124 4.91 19.85 -2.02
CA ARG A 124 3.98 20.92 -1.69
C ARG A 124 2.57 20.38 -1.54
N VAL A 125 2.01 20.51 -0.34
CA VAL A 125 0.64 20.07 -0.02
C VAL A 125 -0.38 20.74 -0.93
N SER A 126 -0.15 22.00 -1.35
CA SER A 126 -1.02 22.70 -2.29
C SER A 126 -1.05 22.06 -3.68
N GLU A 127 0.10 21.59 -4.19
CA GLU A 127 0.16 20.89 -5.48
C GLU A 127 -0.52 19.54 -5.41
N TYR A 128 -0.30 18.80 -4.31
CA TYR A 128 -0.97 17.54 -4.09
C TYR A 128 -2.49 17.71 -4.00
N SER A 129 -2.96 18.71 -3.26
CA SER A 129 -4.40 19.01 -3.14
C SER A 129 -5.01 19.42 -4.49
N ARG A 130 -4.27 20.15 -5.33
CA ARG A 130 -4.71 20.47 -6.69
C ARG A 130 -4.83 19.20 -7.53
N ALA A 131 -3.77 18.40 -7.56
CA ALA A 131 -3.74 17.14 -8.30
C ALA A 131 -4.86 16.19 -7.86
N PHE A 132 -5.13 16.11 -6.55
CA PHE A 132 -6.22 15.29 -5.99
C PHE A 132 -7.62 15.71 -6.46
N MET A 133 -7.85 17.01 -6.73
CA MET A 133 -9.13 17.52 -7.21
C MET A 133 -9.24 17.50 -8.73
N SER A 134 -8.13 17.65 -9.44
CA SER A 134 -8.10 17.75 -10.91
C SER A 134 -7.92 16.42 -11.62
N ASP A 135 -7.33 15.42 -10.96
CA ASP A 135 -6.92 14.16 -11.57
C ASP A 135 -7.49 12.94 -10.83
N SER A 136 -8.27 12.13 -11.54
CA SER A 136 -8.90 10.94 -10.99
C SER A 136 -7.89 9.88 -10.58
N PHE A 137 -6.73 9.80 -11.23
CA PHE A 137 -5.70 8.83 -10.86
C PHE A 137 -5.11 9.18 -9.48
N VAL A 138 -4.75 10.44 -9.23
CA VAL A 138 -4.28 10.89 -7.90
C VAL A 138 -5.36 10.70 -6.84
N HIS A 139 -6.61 11.00 -7.19
CA HIS A 139 -7.74 10.82 -6.28
C HIS A 139 -7.88 9.37 -5.80
N ILE A 140 -7.96 8.43 -6.75
CA ILE A 140 -8.11 6.99 -6.46
C ILE A 140 -6.86 6.45 -5.77
N MET A 141 -5.67 6.85 -6.21
CA MET A 141 -4.40 6.48 -5.59
C MET A 141 -4.36 6.86 -4.11
N THR A 142 -4.88 8.03 -3.75
CA THR A 142 -4.93 8.50 -2.34
C THR A 142 -5.83 7.63 -1.49
N PHE A 143 -7.02 7.28 -1.99
CA PHE A 143 -7.94 6.41 -1.25
C PHE A 143 -7.43 4.98 -1.14
N ASP A 144 -6.81 4.45 -2.20
CA ASP A 144 -6.19 3.13 -2.17
C ASP A 144 -5.00 3.10 -1.19
N PHE A 145 -4.18 4.16 -1.16
CA PHE A 145 -3.10 4.32 -0.18
C PHE A 145 -3.61 4.29 1.27
N LEU A 146 -4.68 5.04 1.57
CA LEU A 146 -5.32 5.01 2.89
C LEU A 146 -5.87 3.63 3.24
N PHE A 147 -6.45 2.94 2.26
CA PHE A 147 -6.93 1.58 2.44
C PHE A 147 -5.78 0.61 2.72
N MET A 148 -4.64 0.75 2.04
CA MET A 148 -3.44 -0.06 2.30
C MET A 148 -2.87 0.17 3.70
N ILE A 149 -2.87 1.42 4.21
CA ILE A 149 -2.50 1.69 5.60
C ILE A 149 -3.44 0.93 6.55
N CYS A 150 -4.76 1.03 6.33
CA CYS A 150 -5.75 0.31 7.14
C CYS A 150 -5.55 -1.21 7.07
N LEU A 151 -5.27 -1.75 5.87
CA LEU A 151 -5.00 -3.16 5.65
C LEU A 151 -3.73 -3.62 6.39
N SER A 152 -2.68 -2.80 6.38
CA SER A 152 -1.42 -3.08 7.08
C SER A 152 -1.63 -3.21 8.60
N VAL A 153 -2.44 -2.33 9.20
CA VAL A 153 -2.84 -2.40 10.61
C VAL A 153 -3.70 -3.63 10.87
N TYR A 154 -4.68 -3.91 10.01
CA TYR A 154 -5.56 -5.07 10.13
C TYR A 154 -4.78 -6.39 10.15
N LEU A 155 -3.77 -6.54 9.29
CA LEU A 155 -2.94 -7.75 9.23
C LEU A 155 -2.00 -7.89 10.43
N MET A 156 -1.47 -6.79 10.97
CA MET A 156 -0.53 -6.83 12.10
C MET A 156 -1.22 -6.97 13.46
N TYR A 157 -2.45 -6.48 13.60
CA TYR A 157 -3.24 -6.52 14.84
C TYR A 157 -3.27 -7.88 15.55
N PRO A 158 -3.54 -9.02 14.87
CA PRO A 158 -3.58 -10.32 15.55
C PRO A 158 -2.20 -10.95 15.81
N ILE A 159 -1.11 -10.42 15.25
CA ILE A 159 0.22 -11.07 15.24
C ILE A 159 1.20 -10.37 16.16
N LYS A 160 1.16 -9.03 16.23
CA LYS A 160 2.19 -8.23 16.90
C LYS A 160 1.60 -7.42 18.04
N LYS A 161 2.32 -7.40 19.18
CA LYS A 161 1.97 -6.56 20.33
C LYS A 161 1.94 -5.07 19.98
N HIS A 162 2.93 -4.60 19.22
CA HIS A 162 3.08 -3.20 18.79
C HIS A 162 2.44 -2.93 17.43
N TRP A 163 1.27 -3.54 17.15
CA TRP A 163 0.58 -3.43 15.86
C TRP A 163 0.31 -1.99 15.40
N TYR A 164 0.20 -1.04 16.33
CA TYR A 164 -0.04 0.38 16.02
C TYR A 164 1.08 1.01 15.19
N LEU A 165 2.30 0.45 15.22
CA LEU A 165 3.39 0.92 14.37
C LEU A 165 3.08 0.77 12.87
N ALA A 166 2.20 -0.17 12.49
CA ALA A 166 1.75 -0.32 11.10
C ALA A 166 0.99 0.91 10.57
N PHE A 167 0.55 1.84 11.45
CA PHE A 167 -0.03 3.11 11.01
C PHE A 167 0.98 4.02 10.30
N ILE A 168 2.28 3.85 10.57
CA ILE A 168 3.34 4.54 9.85
C ILE A 168 3.46 3.86 8.47
N PRO A 169 3.07 4.53 7.37
CA PRO A 169 2.89 3.89 6.07
C PRO A 169 4.18 3.20 5.65
N VAL A 170 4.08 1.92 5.30
CA VAL A 170 5.18 1.09 4.77
C VAL A 170 6.32 0.84 5.77
N VAL A 171 6.93 1.88 6.36
CA VAL A 171 8.06 1.83 7.30
C VAL A 171 7.72 0.99 8.53
N GLY A 172 6.60 1.30 9.17
CA GLY A 172 6.20 0.61 10.39
C GLY A 172 5.87 -0.85 10.14
N PHE A 173 5.30 -1.17 8.98
CA PHE A 173 5.03 -2.53 8.57
C PHE A 173 6.33 -3.32 8.32
N TYR A 174 7.30 -2.77 7.59
CA TYR A 174 8.61 -3.40 7.40
C TYR A 174 9.36 -3.61 8.72
N TYR A 175 9.31 -2.62 9.62
CA TYR A 175 9.87 -2.75 10.96
C TYR A 175 9.22 -3.92 11.71
N LEU A 176 7.88 -3.99 11.76
CA LEU A 176 7.16 -5.08 12.41
C LEU A 176 7.48 -6.45 11.82
N LEU A 177 7.59 -6.56 10.49
CA LEU A 177 8.00 -7.80 9.81
C LEU A 177 9.41 -8.26 10.24
N SER A 178 10.31 -7.32 10.50
CA SER A 178 11.70 -7.58 10.88
C SER A 178 11.85 -8.08 12.33
N THR A 179 10.92 -7.71 13.22
CA THR A 179 10.95 -8.08 14.65
C THR A 179 10.51 -9.52 14.91
N LYS A 180 11.08 -10.12 15.95
CA LYS A 180 10.78 -11.51 16.38
C LYS A 180 9.71 -11.61 17.48
N ASP A 181 9.04 -10.50 17.83
CA ASP A 181 7.93 -10.47 18.81
C ASP A 181 6.89 -11.57 18.58
#